data_AF-A0A6A5S6I7-F1
#
_entry.id   AF-A0A6A5S6I7-F1
#
_cell.length_a   1.000
_cell.length_b   1.000
_cell.length_c   1.000
_cell.angle_alpha   90.00
_cell.angle_beta   90.00
_cell.angle_gamma   90.00
#
_symmetry.space_group_name_H-M   'P 1'
#
loop_
_entity.id
_entity.type
_entity.pdbx_description
1 polymer ?
#
loop_
_entity_poly.entity_id
_entity_poly.type
_entity_poly.pdbx_seq_one_letter_code
_entity_poly.pdbx_strand_id
1 'polypeptide(L)'
;MALYSTRETLQAGKVSSSISDPEHTFYNYTSGRWLYNERLRLSERRRHFDIHELCQAVAKSVGRSTDDITTFAKIAEGGSYRIFEATFQDRMNVIVRLPYPSTVPREYGIVSEVATMEYLRLHGVPIPKVFDWNSSTDNLVRSEYIIMEKVQGKELEHTWYTMTAKERMAVVEKIVDIERMLFAIRFPASKLGIKQAACKRLLVQLGCLVIQASQAGVYIFASKSSGGRPACLIA
;
A
#
# COMPACT_ATOMS: atom_id res chain seq x y z
N MET A 1 15.03 -12.22 9.62
CA MET A 1 16.24 -11.52 9.16
C MET A 1 15.74 -10.22 8.54
N ALA A 2 15.76 -9.13 9.32
CA ALA A 2 15.13 -7.86 8.93
C ALA A 2 15.89 -7.26 7.76
N LEU A 3 15.24 -7.12 6.61
CA LEU A 3 15.77 -6.35 5.49
C LEU A 3 15.55 -4.88 5.82
N TYR A 4 16.59 -4.24 6.37
CA TYR A 4 16.63 -2.79 6.48
C TYR A 4 16.62 -2.21 5.07
N SER A 5 15.44 -1.80 4.60
CA SER A 5 15.32 -0.93 3.44
C SER A 5 16.00 0.38 3.79
N THR A 6 17.01 0.77 3.03
CA THR A 6 17.62 2.10 3.12
C THR A 6 16.50 3.12 2.91
N ARG A 7 16.08 3.82 3.98
CA ARG A 7 15.08 4.88 3.90
C ARG A 7 15.71 6.09 3.22
N GLU A 8 15.71 6.10 1.91
CA GLU A 8 16.05 7.32 1.18
C GLU A 8 14.87 8.29 1.25
N THR A 9 15.15 9.44 1.84
CA THR A 9 14.20 10.50 2.13
C THR A 9 14.62 11.73 1.34
N LEU A 10 13.75 12.22 0.45
CA LEU A 10 13.92 13.54 -0.13
C LEU A 10 13.24 14.56 0.79
N GLN A 11 14.02 15.56 1.21
CA GLN A 11 13.49 16.76 1.87
C GLN A 11 13.08 17.79 0.81
N ALA A 12 12.01 18.54 1.08
CA ALA A 12 11.42 19.54 0.17
C ALA A 12 12.43 20.48 -0.52
N GLY A 13 13.49 20.89 0.18
CA GLY A 13 14.54 21.79 -0.36
C GLY A 13 15.59 21.13 -1.27
N LYS A 14 15.56 19.80 -1.45
CA LYS A 14 16.53 19.04 -2.25
C LYS A 14 15.92 18.28 -3.43
N VAL A 15 14.61 18.41 -3.63
CA VAL A 15 13.86 17.79 -4.73
C VAL A 15 14.51 18.14 -6.08
N SER A 16 15.02 19.36 -6.29
CA SER A 16 15.46 19.75 -7.64
C SER A 16 16.83 19.22 -8.10
N SER A 17 17.73 18.80 -7.21
CA SER A 17 19.13 18.50 -7.60
C SER A 17 19.51 17.02 -7.67
N SER A 18 18.76 16.12 -7.01
CA SER A 18 19.02 14.67 -7.04
C SER A 18 18.10 13.86 -7.98
N ILE A 19 17.06 14.48 -8.55
CA ILE A 19 16.00 13.80 -9.32
C ILE A 19 16.43 13.43 -10.76
N SER A 20 17.45 14.10 -11.28
CA SER A 20 17.95 13.88 -12.64
C SER A 20 18.93 12.70 -12.77
N ASP A 21 19.29 12.04 -11.65
CA ASP A 21 20.14 10.86 -11.69
C ASP A 21 19.33 9.63 -12.14
N PRO A 22 19.62 9.03 -13.31
CA PRO A 22 18.92 7.83 -13.78
C PRO A 22 19.10 6.63 -12.84
N GLU A 23 20.15 6.62 -12.02
CA GLU A 23 20.44 5.55 -11.05
C GLU A 23 19.82 5.81 -9.67
N HIS A 24 19.04 6.89 -9.51
CA HIS A 24 18.37 7.20 -8.24
C HIS A 24 17.55 6.01 -7.73
N THR A 25 17.62 5.74 -6.42
CA THR A 25 17.03 4.52 -5.84
C THR A 25 15.51 4.48 -5.96
N PHE A 26 14.86 5.59 -6.27
CA PHE A 26 13.42 5.67 -6.47
C PHE A 26 12.98 4.89 -7.71
N TYR A 27 13.83 4.82 -8.74
CA TYR A 27 13.54 4.11 -9.97
C TYR A 27 13.94 2.63 -9.88
N ASN A 28 14.88 2.30 -8.99
CA ASN A 28 15.51 0.99 -8.83
C ASN A 28 14.94 0.20 -7.65
N TYR A 29 14.92 -1.12 -7.78
CA TYR A 29 14.63 -2.01 -6.65
C TYR A 29 15.89 -2.18 -5.79
N THR A 30 15.76 -1.95 -4.49
CA THR A 30 16.88 -1.92 -3.52
C THR A 30 16.67 -2.82 -2.31
N SER A 31 15.46 -3.29 -2.04
CA SER A 31 15.15 -4.01 -0.80
C SER A 31 15.65 -5.45 -0.73
N GLY A 32 16.12 -6.06 -1.83
CA GLY A 32 16.57 -7.45 -1.81
C GLY A 32 17.31 -7.90 -3.07
N ARG A 33 17.66 -9.19 -3.09
CA ARG A 33 18.40 -9.84 -4.18
C ARG A 33 17.68 -11.10 -4.65
N TRP A 34 17.85 -11.45 -5.92
CA TRP A 34 17.30 -12.70 -6.46
C TRP A 34 18.39 -13.75 -6.61
N LEU A 35 18.08 -14.99 -6.20
CA LEU A 35 18.97 -16.14 -6.40
C LEU A 35 19.16 -16.49 -7.89
N TYR A 36 18.16 -16.19 -8.73
CA TYR A 36 18.18 -16.50 -10.16
C TYR A 36 17.73 -15.28 -10.99
N ASN A 37 18.38 -15.07 -12.13
CA ASN A 37 18.08 -13.99 -13.08
C ASN A 37 18.05 -12.58 -12.47
N GLU A 38 18.92 -12.28 -11.50
CA GLU A 38 18.92 -11.01 -10.75
C GLU A 38 18.89 -9.77 -11.66
N ARG A 39 19.79 -9.70 -12.65
CA ARG A 39 19.85 -8.57 -13.59
C ARG A 39 18.54 -8.36 -14.34
N LEU A 40 17.90 -9.45 -14.77
CA LEU A 40 16.60 -9.40 -15.45
C LEU A 40 15.49 -8.98 -14.48
N ARG A 41 15.47 -9.48 -13.24
CA ARG A 41 14.45 -9.12 -12.25
C ARG A 41 14.53 -7.66 -11.80
N LEU A 42 15.74 -7.11 -11.76
CA LEU A 42 15.98 -5.69 -11.51
C LEU A 42 15.53 -4.84 -12.70
N SER A 43 15.88 -5.22 -13.94
CA SER A 43 15.49 -4.44 -15.13
C SER A 43 13.98 -4.43 -15.36
N GLU A 44 13.30 -5.57 -15.14
CA GLU A 44 11.84 -5.70 -15.21
C GLU A 44 11.09 -4.79 -14.23
N ARG A 45 11.72 -4.45 -13.10
CA ARG A 45 11.15 -3.60 -12.03
C ARG A 45 11.63 -2.16 -12.09
N ARG A 46 12.61 -1.86 -12.92
CA ARG A 46 13.06 -0.48 -13.13
C ARG A 46 11.94 0.29 -13.82
N ARG A 47 11.57 1.43 -13.24
CA ARG A 47 10.56 2.32 -13.81
C ARG A 47 10.89 3.76 -13.48
N HIS A 48 11.00 4.56 -14.54
CA HIS A 48 11.08 6.01 -14.43
C HIS A 48 9.68 6.59 -14.34
N PHE A 49 9.55 7.63 -13.53
CA PHE A 49 8.33 8.41 -13.35
C PHE A 49 8.75 9.83 -12.95
N ASP A 50 7.87 10.80 -13.19
CA ASP A 50 8.13 12.17 -12.79
C ASP A 50 7.74 12.36 -11.32
N ILE A 51 8.74 12.57 -10.47
CA ILE A 51 8.55 12.73 -9.02
C ILE A 51 7.83 14.05 -8.71
N HIS A 52 8.08 15.11 -9.47
CA HIS A 52 7.43 16.40 -9.25
C HIS A 52 5.94 16.31 -9.56
N GLU A 53 5.60 15.72 -10.70
CA GLU A 53 4.19 15.48 -11.08
C GLU A 53 3.51 14.49 -10.12
N LEU A 54 4.25 13.50 -9.58
CA LEU A 54 3.71 12.61 -8.55
C LEU A 54 3.39 13.37 -7.26
N CYS A 55 4.29 14.23 -6.79
CA CYS A 55 4.05 15.08 -5.64
C CYS A 55 2.87 16.03 -5.86
N GLN A 56 2.71 16.58 -7.07
CA GLN A 56 1.54 17.37 -7.44
C GLN A 56 0.24 16.56 -7.37
N ALA A 57 0.22 15.34 -7.93
CA ALA A 57 -0.94 14.45 -7.86
C ALA A 57 -1.30 14.14 -6.40
N VAL A 58 -0.30 13.87 -5.55
CA VAL A 58 -0.49 13.65 -4.12
C VAL A 58 -1.09 14.86 -3.43
N ALA A 59 -0.49 16.05 -3.59
CA ALA A 59 -0.99 17.29 -2.99
C ALA A 59 -2.43 17.60 -3.42
N LYS A 60 -2.71 17.47 -4.72
CA LYS A 60 -4.05 17.68 -5.28
C LYS A 60 -5.08 16.70 -4.71
N SER A 61 -4.72 15.43 -4.55
CA SER A 61 -5.64 14.38 -4.06
C SER A 61 -6.17 14.64 -2.63
N VAL A 62 -5.41 15.38 -1.81
CA VAL A 62 -5.78 15.75 -0.44
C VAL A 62 -6.13 17.23 -0.28
N GLY A 63 -6.20 17.99 -1.38
CA GLY A 63 -6.57 19.41 -1.37
C GLY A 63 -5.52 20.34 -0.74
N ARG A 64 -4.23 20.07 -0.96
CA ARG A 64 -3.10 20.82 -0.39
C ARG A 64 -2.13 21.33 -1.45
N SER A 65 -1.20 22.19 -1.05
CA SER A 65 -0.10 22.63 -1.91
C SER A 65 1.02 21.58 -1.94
N THR A 66 1.78 21.53 -3.04
CA THR A 66 3.03 20.77 -3.10
C THR A 66 4.09 21.30 -2.14
N ASP A 67 4.05 22.60 -1.84
CA ASP A 67 4.99 23.26 -0.91
C ASP A 67 4.79 22.78 0.54
N ASP A 68 3.63 22.19 0.82
CA ASP A 68 3.31 21.61 2.13
C ASP A 68 3.94 20.22 2.31
N ILE A 69 4.46 19.59 1.26
CA ILE A 69 5.12 18.28 1.34
C ILE A 69 6.54 18.47 1.90
N THR A 70 6.74 18.03 3.14
CA THR A 70 8.02 18.14 3.84
C THR A 70 9.00 17.03 3.46
N THR A 71 8.50 15.80 3.33
CA THR A 71 9.30 14.62 2.99
C THR A 71 8.58 13.74 1.99
N PHE A 72 9.32 13.23 1.02
CA PHE A 72 8.88 12.15 0.16
C PHE A 72 9.92 11.03 0.18
N ALA A 73 9.52 9.84 0.64
CA ALA A 73 10.45 8.74 0.90
C ALA A 73 9.93 7.42 0.35
N LYS A 74 10.85 6.58 -0.15
CA LYS A 74 10.54 5.18 -0.47
C LYS A 74 10.54 4.38 0.83
N ILE A 75 9.39 3.84 1.22
CA ILE A 75 9.23 3.18 2.52
C ILE A 75 9.26 1.65 2.43
N ALA A 76 8.80 1.10 1.30
CA ALA A 76 8.74 -0.34 1.10
C ALA A 76 8.73 -0.70 -0.38
N GLU A 77 9.22 -1.91 -0.68
CA GLU A 77 9.17 -2.52 -2.00
C GLU A 77 8.64 -3.94 -1.87
N GLY A 78 7.50 -4.21 -2.50
CA GLY A 78 6.85 -5.52 -2.48
C GLY A 78 7.09 -6.31 -3.77
N GLY A 79 6.29 -7.35 -3.99
CA GLY A 79 6.32 -8.13 -5.24
C GLY A 79 5.75 -7.37 -6.43
N SER A 80 4.71 -6.56 -6.21
CA SER A 80 3.93 -5.89 -7.26
C SER A 80 4.07 -4.37 -7.26
N TYR A 81 4.31 -3.77 -6.09
CA TYR A 81 4.32 -2.33 -5.90
C TYR A 81 5.60 -1.83 -5.26
N ARG A 82 6.03 -0.65 -5.71
CA ARG A 82 6.90 0.25 -4.97
C ARG A 82 6.03 1.21 -4.16
N ILE A 83 6.36 1.40 -2.88
CA ILE A 83 5.55 2.16 -1.95
C ILE A 83 6.34 3.37 -1.44
N PHE A 84 5.75 4.55 -1.62
CA PHE A 84 6.26 5.81 -1.12
C PHE A 84 5.34 6.38 -0.06
N GLU A 85 5.93 7.21 0.79
CA GLU A 85 5.23 8.01 1.78
C GLU A 85 5.53 9.49 1.55
N ALA A 86 4.46 10.28 1.44
CA ALA A 86 4.51 11.74 1.46
C ALA A 86 4.05 12.23 2.83
N THR A 87 4.85 13.09 3.47
CA THR A 87 4.52 13.71 4.76
C THR A 87 4.32 15.20 4.57
N PHE A 88 3.17 15.71 5.00
CA PHE A 88 2.84 17.13 4.95
C PHE A 88 3.24 17.86 6.23
N GLN A 89 3.34 19.19 6.16
CA GLN A 89 3.68 20.07 7.31
C GLN A 89 2.74 19.87 8.50
N ASP A 90 1.47 19.58 8.25
CA ASP A 90 0.44 19.32 9.28
C ASP A 90 0.43 17.88 9.79
N ARG A 91 1.48 17.10 9.51
CA ARG A 91 1.68 15.71 9.93
C ARG A 91 0.71 14.70 9.34
N MET A 92 -0.08 15.06 8.32
CA MET A 92 -0.74 14.02 7.52
C MET A 92 0.30 13.27 6.71
N ASN A 93 0.12 11.96 6.66
CA ASN A 93 0.92 11.07 5.83
C ASN A 93 0.03 10.43 4.77
N VAL A 94 0.53 10.38 3.55
CA VAL A 94 -0.15 9.79 2.40
C VAL A 94 0.74 8.70 1.82
N ILE A 95 0.13 7.56 1.50
CA ILE A 95 0.81 6.44 0.85
C ILE A 95 0.57 6.52 -0.65
N VAL A 96 1.63 6.29 -1.40
CA VAL A 96 1.61 6.21 -2.86
C VAL A 96 2.14 4.87 -3.29
N ARG A 97 1.37 4.13 -4.07
CA ARG A 97 1.74 2.83 -4.64
C ARG A 97 1.93 2.96 -6.13
N LEU A 98 3.12 2.58 -6.61
CA LEU A 98 3.44 2.50 -8.04
C LEU A 98 3.66 1.04 -8.42
N PRO A 99 2.86 0.46 -9.33
CA PRO A 99 3.08 -0.91 -9.76
C PRO A 99 4.37 -1.03 -10.58
N TYR A 100 5.04 -2.17 -10.42
CA TYR A 100 6.15 -2.52 -11.31
C TYR A 100 5.65 -2.83 -12.72
N PRO A 101 6.41 -2.46 -13.77
CA PRO A 101 6.06 -2.78 -15.16
C PRO A 101 5.81 -4.27 -15.41
N SER A 102 6.47 -5.14 -14.64
CA SER A 102 6.34 -6.60 -14.71
C SER A 102 5.05 -7.15 -14.10
N THR A 103 4.22 -6.30 -13.50
CA THR A 103 2.97 -6.72 -12.86
C THR A 103 1.89 -6.91 -13.91
N VAL A 104 1.32 -8.11 -13.97
CA VAL A 104 0.32 -8.51 -14.97
C VAL A 104 -0.98 -8.89 -14.24
N PRO A 105 -2.16 -8.50 -14.75
CA PRO A 105 -2.42 -7.69 -15.95
C PRO A 105 -2.26 -6.19 -15.72
N ARG A 106 -1.60 -5.49 -16.65
CA ARG A 106 -1.34 -4.03 -16.53
C ARG A 106 -2.62 -3.20 -16.58
N GLU A 107 -3.47 -3.45 -17.58
CA GLU A 107 -4.66 -2.62 -17.85
C GLU A 107 -5.71 -2.67 -16.72
N TYR A 108 -5.91 -3.85 -16.12
CA TYR A 108 -6.98 -4.06 -15.14
C TYR A 108 -6.46 -4.18 -13.69
N GLY A 109 -5.15 -4.20 -13.47
CA GLY A 109 -4.56 -4.42 -12.14
C GLY A 109 -4.99 -3.35 -11.15
N ILE A 110 -4.68 -2.09 -11.42
CA ILE A 110 -5.06 -0.97 -10.56
C ILE A 110 -6.57 -0.83 -10.46
N VAL A 111 -7.27 -0.87 -11.59
CA VAL A 111 -8.73 -0.68 -11.62
C VAL A 111 -9.42 -1.74 -10.76
N SER A 112 -9.01 -3.01 -10.88
CA SER A 112 -9.58 -4.11 -10.08
C SER A 112 -9.20 -3.99 -8.61
N GLU A 113 -8.00 -3.53 -8.28
CA GLU A 113 -7.57 -3.33 -6.89
C GLU A 113 -8.36 -2.22 -6.22
N VAL A 114 -8.44 -1.04 -6.85
CA VAL A 114 -9.20 0.10 -6.32
C VAL A 114 -10.69 -0.23 -6.23
N ALA A 115 -11.27 -0.85 -7.26
CA ALA A 115 -12.68 -1.28 -7.23
C ALA A 115 -12.95 -2.26 -6.08
N THR A 116 -12.01 -3.18 -5.81
CA THR A 116 -12.14 -4.12 -4.69
C THR A 116 -12.03 -3.39 -3.35
N MET A 117 -11.06 -2.48 -3.18
CA MET A 117 -10.91 -1.69 -1.95
C MET A 117 -12.17 -0.89 -1.63
N GLU A 118 -12.71 -0.16 -2.61
CA GLU A 118 -13.94 0.62 -2.42
C GLU A 118 -15.15 -0.28 -2.15
N TYR A 119 -15.28 -1.40 -2.86
CA TYR A 119 -16.36 -2.34 -2.63
C TYR A 119 -16.35 -2.91 -1.21
N LEU A 120 -15.18 -3.31 -0.70
CA LEU A 120 -15.03 -3.82 0.67
C LEU A 120 -15.30 -2.74 1.71
N ARG A 121 -14.87 -1.50 1.45
CA ARG A 121 -15.14 -0.35 2.33
C ARG A 121 -16.63 -0.07 2.45
N LEU A 122 -17.38 -0.18 1.35
CA LEU A 122 -18.85 -0.08 1.37
C LEU A 122 -19.52 -1.19 2.20
N HIS A 123 -18.84 -2.33 2.39
CA HIS A 123 -19.30 -3.45 3.23
C HIS A 123 -18.76 -3.38 4.67
N GLY A 124 -18.18 -2.25 5.09
CA GLY A 124 -17.73 -2.02 6.46
C GLY A 124 -16.40 -2.69 6.81
N VAL A 125 -15.65 -3.18 5.82
CA VAL A 125 -14.29 -3.70 6.07
C VAL A 125 -13.35 -2.51 6.29
N PRO A 126 -12.55 -2.49 7.37
CA PRO A 126 -11.66 -1.38 7.70
C PRO A 126 -10.43 -1.39 6.77
N ILE A 127 -10.58 -0.77 5.60
CA ILE A 127 -9.54 -0.64 4.57
C ILE A 127 -9.23 0.84 4.36
N PRO A 128 -7.94 1.20 4.18
CA PRO A 128 -7.55 2.59 3.90
C PRO A 128 -8.30 3.19 2.72
N LYS A 129 -8.67 4.47 2.87
CA LYS A 129 -9.35 5.22 1.82
C LYS A 129 -8.42 5.52 0.65
N VAL A 130 -8.90 5.32 -0.58
CA VAL A 130 -8.22 5.79 -1.78
C VAL A 130 -8.57 7.26 -1.99
N PHE A 131 -7.55 8.10 -2.20
CA PHE A 131 -7.72 9.53 -2.47
C PHE A 131 -7.76 9.81 -3.97
N ASP A 132 -6.83 9.22 -4.73
CA ASP A 132 -6.75 9.34 -6.18
C ASP A 132 -6.03 8.13 -6.80
N TRP A 133 -6.25 7.83 -8.07
CA TRP A 133 -5.55 6.76 -8.78
C TRP A 133 -5.58 6.99 -10.29
N ASN A 134 -4.58 6.45 -10.98
CA ASN A 134 -4.54 6.43 -12.44
C ASN A 134 -3.97 5.10 -12.94
N SER A 135 -4.71 4.40 -13.80
CA SER A 135 -4.30 3.10 -14.37
C SER A 135 -3.59 3.21 -15.72
N SER A 136 -3.48 4.41 -16.30
CA SER A 136 -2.76 4.64 -17.54
C SER A 136 -1.38 5.21 -17.25
N THR A 137 -0.39 4.87 -18.07
CA THR A 137 0.91 5.58 -18.07
C THR A 137 0.88 6.88 -18.87
N ASP A 138 -0.20 7.12 -19.63
CA ASP A 138 -0.45 8.35 -20.37
C ASP A 138 -0.99 9.43 -19.41
N ASN A 139 -0.11 9.86 -18.51
CA ASN A 139 -0.36 10.93 -17.55
C ASN A 139 0.97 11.65 -17.22
N LEU A 140 0.91 12.79 -16.55
CA LEU A 140 2.08 13.62 -16.28
C LEU A 140 3.14 12.92 -15.41
N VAL A 141 2.73 12.02 -14.51
CA VAL A 141 3.62 11.17 -13.70
C VAL A 141 4.37 10.15 -14.56
N ARG A 142 3.86 9.80 -15.74
CA ARG A 142 4.38 8.74 -16.64
C ARG A 142 4.38 7.34 -16.01
N SER A 143 3.54 7.13 -15.00
CA SER A 143 3.35 5.85 -14.35
C SER A 143 1.91 5.70 -13.89
N GLU A 144 1.43 4.46 -13.84
CA GLU A 144 0.24 4.15 -13.08
C GLU A 144 0.52 4.38 -11.58
N TYR A 145 -0.51 4.76 -10.81
CA TYR A 145 -0.37 5.01 -9.38
C TYR A 145 -1.69 4.82 -8.61
N ILE A 146 -1.59 4.58 -7.31
CA ILE A 146 -2.67 4.68 -6.33
C ILE A 146 -2.20 5.56 -5.18
N ILE A 147 -2.95 6.60 -4.86
CA ILE A 147 -2.73 7.50 -3.72
C ILE A 147 -3.80 7.22 -2.68
N MET A 148 -3.39 6.93 -1.46
CA MET A 148 -4.29 6.43 -0.42
C MET A 148 -3.84 6.85 0.98
N GLU A 149 -4.75 6.69 1.93
CA GLU A 149 -4.54 6.96 3.33
C GLU A 149 -3.40 6.11 3.93
N LYS A 150 -2.55 6.75 4.74
CA LYS A 150 -1.65 6.01 5.64
C LYS A 150 -2.40 5.60 6.90
N VAL A 151 -2.63 4.31 7.06
CA VAL A 151 -3.15 3.73 8.31
C VAL A 151 -2.07 3.83 9.39
N GLN A 152 -2.45 4.27 10.58
CA GLN A 152 -1.54 4.31 11.72
C GLN A 152 -1.51 2.94 12.41
N GLY A 153 -0.33 2.40 12.70
CA GLY A 153 -0.23 1.16 13.47
C GLY A 153 1.20 0.64 13.58
N LYS A 154 1.32 -0.61 14.02
CA LYS A 154 2.57 -1.38 13.97
C LYS A 154 2.35 -2.66 13.18
N GLU A 155 3.37 -3.06 12.42
CA GLU A 155 3.33 -4.32 11.69
C GLU A 155 3.35 -5.49 12.66
N LEU A 156 2.53 -6.51 12.39
CA LEU A 156 2.37 -7.62 13.31
C LEU A 156 3.67 -8.41 13.47
N GLU A 157 4.48 -8.54 12.41
CA GLU A 157 5.78 -9.24 12.46
C GLU A 157 6.67 -8.71 13.59
N HIS A 158 6.73 -7.38 13.74
CA HIS A 158 7.58 -6.73 14.73
C HIS A 158 7.09 -6.89 16.17
N THR A 159 5.78 -7.05 16.37
CA THR A 159 5.20 -7.13 17.72
C THR A 159 4.86 -8.55 18.13
N TRP A 160 4.60 -9.46 17.19
CA TRP A 160 4.06 -10.80 17.44
C TRP A 160 4.83 -11.58 18.50
N TYR A 161 6.16 -11.62 18.36
CA TYR A 161 7.03 -12.37 19.27
C TYR A 161 7.14 -11.73 20.66
N THR A 162 6.91 -10.43 20.77
CA THR A 162 6.91 -9.69 22.04
C THR A 162 5.56 -9.68 22.75
N MET A 163 4.47 -10.06 22.06
CA MET A 163 3.12 -10.08 22.62
C MET A 163 2.90 -11.30 23.53
N THR A 164 2.10 -11.09 24.58
CA THR A 164 1.60 -12.16 25.46
C THR A 164 0.63 -13.08 24.71
N ALA A 165 0.39 -14.28 25.23
CA ALA A 165 -0.59 -15.21 24.64
C ALA A 165 -2.01 -14.60 24.57
N LYS A 166 -2.40 -13.81 25.58
CA LYS A 166 -3.69 -13.11 25.62
C LYS A 166 -3.80 -12.06 24.51
N GLU A 167 -2.76 -11.26 24.29
CA GLU A 167 -2.74 -10.27 23.22
C GLU A 167 -2.74 -10.91 21.83
N ARG A 168 -2.01 -12.02 21.64
CA ARG A 168 -2.07 -12.80 20.39
C ARG A 168 -3.47 -13.35 20.13
N MET A 169 -4.15 -13.84 21.16
CA MET A 169 -5.53 -14.33 21.02
C MET A 169 -6.47 -13.21 20.59
N ALA A 170 -6.36 -12.03 21.21
CA ALA A 170 -7.16 -10.86 20.82
C ALA A 170 -6.91 -10.44 19.36
N VAL A 171 -5.67 -10.54 18.86
CA VAL A 171 -5.36 -10.31 17.45
C VAL A 171 -6.05 -11.36 16.55
N VAL A 172 -5.95 -12.64 16.91
CA VAL A 172 -6.59 -13.72 16.13
C VAL A 172 -8.11 -13.54 16.08
N GLU A 173 -8.74 -13.15 17.19
CA GLU A 173 -10.17 -12.83 17.22
C GLU A 173 -10.52 -11.72 16.21
N LYS A 174 -9.71 -10.66 16.13
CA LYS A 174 -9.92 -9.58 15.14
C LYS A 174 -9.74 -10.03 13.70
N ILE A 175 -8.79 -10.93 13.43
CA ILE A 175 -8.63 -11.53 12.10
C ILE A 175 -9.89 -12.33 11.75
N VAL A 176 -10.39 -13.15 12.67
CA VAL A 176 -11.62 -13.93 12.47
C VAL A 176 -12.83 -13.03 12.24
N ASP A 177 -12.94 -11.90 12.95
CA ASP A 177 -14.01 -10.91 12.71
C ASP A 177 -13.95 -10.35 11.28
N ILE A 178 -12.75 -10.01 10.78
CA ILE A 178 -12.56 -9.55 9.40
C ILE A 178 -12.89 -10.64 8.39
N GLU A 179 -12.43 -11.86 8.61
CA GLU A 179 -12.76 -13.00 7.74
C GLU A 179 -14.28 -13.21 7.68
N ARG A 180 -14.97 -13.16 8.82
CA ARG A 180 -16.44 -13.25 8.88
C ARG A 180 -17.11 -12.15 8.06
N MET A 181 -16.64 -10.91 8.16
CA MET A 181 -17.15 -9.81 7.32
C MET A 181 -16.95 -10.12 5.84
N LEU A 182 -15.75 -10.54 5.43
CA LEU A 182 -15.44 -10.87 4.03
C LEU A 182 -16.31 -12.02 3.50
N PHE A 183 -16.52 -13.08 4.27
CA PHE A 183 -17.36 -14.22 3.86
C PHE A 183 -18.86 -13.92 3.89
N ALA A 184 -19.30 -12.90 4.63
CA ALA A 184 -20.68 -12.46 4.63
C ALA A 184 -21.06 -11.66 3.37
N ILE A 185 -20.08 -11.13 2.62
CA ILE A 185 -20.32 -10.35 1.41
C ILE A 185 -20.92 -11.24 0.32
N ARG A 186 -22.15 -10.92 -0.08
CA ARG A 186 -22.83 -11.58 -1.20
C ARG A 186 -22.49 -10.88 -2.49
N PHE A 187 -21.74 -11.56 -3.36
CA PHE A 187 -21.56 -11.07 -4.72
C PHE A 187 -22.85 -11.28 -5.52
N PRO A 188 -23.41 -10.24 -6.15
CA PRO A 188 -24.54 -10.44 -7.05
C PRO A 188 -24.08 -11.38 -8.16
N ALA A 189 -24.75 -12.54 -8.29
CA ALA A 189 -24.49 -13.47 -9.36
C ALA A 189 -24.87 -12.79 -10.68
N SER A 190 -23.92 -12.15 -11.34
CA SER A 190 -24.13 -11.63 -12.68
C SER A 190 -24.47 -12.80 -13.59
N LYS A 191 -25.54 -12.68 -14.39
CA LYS A 191 -25.93 -13.66 -15.42
C LYS A 191 -24.89 -13.85 -16.54
N LEU A 192 -23.75 -13.16 -16.47
CA LEU A 192 -22.55 -13.48 -17.24
C LEU A 192 -21.74 -14.51 -16.45
N GLY A 193 -21.50 -15.68 -17.05
CA GLY A 193 -20.80 -16.84 -16.47
C GLY A 193 -19.33 -16.62 -16.10
N ILE A 194 -19.04 -15.60 -15.29
CA ILE A 194 -17.83 -15.52 -14.49
C ILE A 194 -18.02 -16.56 -13.39
N LYS A 195 -17.60 -17.80 -13.69
CA LYS A 195 -17.67 -18.94 -12.78
C LYS A 195 -17.22 -18.52 -11.39
N GLN A 196 -17.90 -19.00 -10.35
CA GLN A 196 -17.53 -18.91 -8.93
C GLN A 196 -16.02 -19.14 -8.66
N ALA A 197 -15.29 -19.79 -9.56
CA ALA A 197 -13.83 -19.91 -9.55
C ALA A 197 -13.07 -18.57 -9.64
N ALA A 198 -13.56 -17.57 -10.37
CA ALA A 198 -12.96 -16.23 -10.44
C ALA A 198 -13.22 -15.43 -9.15
N CYS A 199 -14.38 -15.64 -8.51
CA CYS A 199 -14.70 -15.07 -7.21
C CYS A 199 -13.90 -15.76 -6.08
N LYS A 200 -13.61 -17.06 -6.19
CA LYS A 200 -12.61 -17.75 -5.35
C LYS A 200 -11.19 -17.28 -5.63
N ARG A 201 -10.82 -16.93 -6.88
CA ARG A 201 -9.55 -16.24 -7.16
C ARG A 201 -9.50 -14.85 -6.55
N LEU A 202 -10.60 -14.10 -6.55
CA LEU A 202 -10.71 -12.84 -5.83
C LEU A 202 -10.56 -13.07 -4.31
N LEU A 203 -11.14 -14.13 -3.74
CA LEU A 203 -10.92 -14.51 -2.34
C LEU A 203 -9.51 -15.01 -2.03
N VAL A 204 -8.80 -15.64 -2.99
CA VAL A 204 -7.37 -15.95 -2.87
C VAL A 204 -6.52 -14.69 -3.02
N GLN A 205 -6.94 -13.73 -3.85
CA GLN A 205 -6.34 -12.39 -3.94
C GLN A 205 -6.63 -11.57 -2.66
N LEU A 206 -7.77 -11.78 -2.01
CA LEU A 206 -8.15 -11.19 -0.72
C LEU A 206 -7.45 -11.87 0.45
N GLY A 207 -7.25 -13.18 0.40
CA GLY A 207 -6.35 -13.91 1.30
C GLY A 207 -4.90 -13.45 1.11
N CYS A 208 -4.48 -13.17 -0.13
CA CYS A 208 -3.25 -12.44 -0.40
C CYS A 208 -3.34 -10.98 0.01
N LEU A 209 -4.47 -10.30 0.10
CA LEU A 209 -4.51 -8.93 0.64
C LEU A 209 -4.39 -8.94 2.17
N VAL A 210 -4.86 -9.99 2.85
CA VAL A 210 -4.67 -10.22 4.28
C VAL A 210 -3.26 -10.77 4.61
N ILE A 211 -2.64 -11.53 3.69
CA ILE A 211 -1.26 -12.04 3.84
C ILE A 211 -0.21 -11.07 3.27
N GLN A 212 -0.50 -10.33 2.20
CA GLN A 212 0.31 -9.21 1.73
C GLN A 212 0.06 -7.97 2.58
N ALA A 213 -1.03 -7.91 3.34
CA ALA A 213 -1.08 -7.02 4.48
C ALA A 213 0.05 -7.33 5.46
N SER A 214 0.30 -8.61 5.71
CA SER A 214 1.45 -9.05 6.51
C SER A 214 2.81 -8.83 5.79
N GLN A 215 2.90 -8.92 4.45
CA GLN A 215 4.16 -8.75 3.69
C GLN A 215 4.43 -7.36 3.10
N ALA A 216 3.48 -6.43 3.18
CA ALA A 216 3.60 -5.04 2.72
C ALA A 216 3.34 -4.03 3.85
N GLY A 217 3.44 -4.47 5.11
CA GLY A 217 3.34 -3.59 6.27
C GLY A 217 1.93 -3.03 6.54
N VAL A 218 0.87 -3.74 6.17
CA VAL A 218 -0.50 -3.37 6.55
C VAL A 218 -0.78 -3.86 7.96
N TYR A 219 -0.99 -2.86 8.79
CA TYR A 219 -1.21 -2.85 10.21
C TYR A 219 -2.33 -3.78 10.68
N ILE A 220 -1.98 -4.72 11.57
CA ILE A 220 -2.95 -5.38 12.44
C ILE A 220 -2.86 -4.66 13.78
N PHE A 221 -3.92 -3.94 14.12
CA PHE A 221 -4.00 -3.15 15.35
C PHE A 221 -3.90 -4.05 16.60
N ALA A 222 -2.89 -3.81 17.42
CA ALA A 222 -2.87 -4.22 18.82
C ALA A 222 -2.99 -2.95 19.69
N SER A 223 -4.18 -2.70 20.23
CA SER A 223 -4.37 -1.63 21.23
C SER A 223 -3.79 -2.09 22.57
N LYS A 224 -2.94 -1.24 23.16
CA LYS A 224 -2.37 -1.42 24.50
C LYS A 224 -3.41 -0.99 25.53
N SER A 225 -4.03 -1.94 26.22
CA SER A 225 -4.90 -1.66 27.37
C SER A 225 -4.04 -1.40 28.62
N SER A 226 -3.64 -0.15 28.86
CA SER A 226 -3.30 0.33 30.21
C SER A 226 -4.44 1.20 30.70
N GLY A 227 -5.06 0.77 31.81
CA GLY A 227 -6.36 1.22 32.28
C GLY A 227 -6.50 2.72 32.53
N GLY A 228 -7.75 3.18 32.39
CA GLY A 228 -8.20 4.51 32.83
C GLY A 228 -9.06 5.24 31.81
N ARG A 229 -10.35 4.89 31.77
CA ARG A 229 -11.48 5.55 31.06
C ARG A 229 -11.51 5.39 29.52
N PRO A 230 -12.71 5.27 28.91
CA PRO A 230 -12.87 4.95 27.50
C PRO A 230 -12.56 6.18 26.65
N ALA A 231 -11.46 6.13 25.90
CA ALA A 231 -11.20 7.06 24.81
C ALA A 231 -11.61 6.39 23.49
N CYS A 232 -12.49 7.08 22.77
CA CYS A 232 -13.11 6.78 21.47
C CYS A 232 -12.39 5.72 20.60
N LEU A 233 -13.05 4.57 20.38
CA LEU A 233 -12.78 3.69 19.25
C LEU A 233 -13.46 4.28 18.01
N ILE A 234 -12.70 4.50 16.94
CA ILE A 234 -13.19 4.75 15.58
C ILE A 234 -12.65 3.55 14.79
N ALA A 235 -13.43 2.52 14.45
CA ALA A 235 -14.51 2.46 13.44
C ALA A 235 -13.99 2.75 12.03
#